data_AF-A0A8T2THS4-F1
#
_entry.id   AF-A0A8T2THS4-F1
#
_cell.length_a   1.000
_cell.length_b   1.000
_cell.length_c   1.000
_cell.angle_alpha   90.00
_cell.angle_beta   90.00
_cell.angle_gamma   90.00
#
_symmetry.space_group_name_H-M   'P 1'
#
loop_
_entity.id
_entity.type
_entity.pdbx_description
1 polymer ?
#
loop_
_entity_poly.entity_id
_entity_poly.type
_entity_poly.pdbx_seq_one_letter_code
_entity_poly.pdbx_strand_id
1 'polypeptide(L)'
;MTRYTTSQTYTDRNTQVLALQNDSELQLAVVEAPSVDAAPRVNHEEEDLETKLRRILNHVPVRISNTSGSSAGSGSGDFHQYRQMRRREQDRLARMDADYQKRKEEAEFLARRESRLKAAEERTAKKRAKRQKKKQKRLEKRMKVKPSVQKEGQTVCLEGEGSEDSSASEDEHVRELDTMNSTKIS
;
A
#
# COMPACT_ATOMS: atom_id res chain seq x y z
N MET A 1 -42.53 -20.78 8.14
CA MET A 1 -41.66 -19.65 8.54
C MET A 1 -40.53 -20.16 9.43
N THR A 2 -39.30 -20.15 8.95
CA THR A 2 -38.09 -20.38 9.77
C THR A 2 -37.68 -19.06 10.42
N ARG A 3 -37.49 -19.05 11.75
CA ARG A 3 -37.05 -17.85 12.48
C ARG A 3 -35.54 -17.94 12.69
N TYR A 4 -34.79 -17.02 12.10
CA TYR A 4 -33.36 -16.88 12.37
C TYR A 4 -33.15 -16.10 13.67
N THR A 5 -32.57 -16.73 14.68
CA THR A 5 -32.08 -16.06 15.88
C THR A 5 -30.64 -15.61 15.63
N THR A 6 -30.39 -14.30 15.53
CA THR A 6 -29.03 -13.77 15.46
C THR A 6 -28.47 -13.70 16.88
N SER A 7 -27.45 -14.49 17.20
CA SER A 7 -26.71 -14.36 18.46
C SER A 7 -25.55 -13.40 18.26
N GLN A 8 -25.65 -12.20 18.84
CA GLN A 8 -24.53 -11.27 18.99
C GLN A 8 -23.63 -11.76 20.14
N THR A 9 -22.38 -12.11 19.85
CA THR A 9 -21.36 -12.36 20.88
C THR A 9 -20.56 -11.10 21.11
N TYR A 10 -20.88 -10.36 22.18
CA TYR A 10 -20.04 -9.26 22.67
C TYR A 10 -18.80 -9.84 23.35
N THR A 11 -17.61 -9.53 22.83
CA THR A 11 -16.34 -9.74 23.54
C THR A 11 -15.94 -8.45 24.25
N ASP A 12 -16.45 -8.25 25.47
CA ASP A 12 -15.99 -7.19 26.38
C ASP A 12 -14.66 -7.60 27.02
N ARG A 13 -13.54 -7.31 26.35
CA ARG A 13 -12.21 -7.25 27.00
C ARG A 13 -11.30 -6.20 26.34
N ASN A 14 -11.79 -4.97 26.20
CA ASN A 14 -10.91 -3.81 26.12
C ASN A 14 -10.82 -3.16 27.50
N THR A 15 -9.87 -3.61 28.32
CA THR A 15 -9.52 -2.95 29.57
C THR A 15 -8.07 -2.45 29.47
N GLN A 16 -7.85 -1.43 28.64
CA GLN A 16 -6.69 -0.57 28.83
C GLN A 16 -6.98 0.30 30.06
N VAL A 17 -6.45 -0.10 31.21
CA VAL A 17 -6.34 0.79 32.36
C VAL A 17 -5.02 1.53 32.22
N LEU A 18 -5.12 2.80 31.83
CA LEU A 18 -4.05 3.79 31.92
C LEU A 18 -3.68 3.97 33.40
N ALA A 19 -2.47 3.55 33.78
CA ALA A 19 -1.89 3.94 35.06
C ALA A 19 -1.01 5.19 34.83
N LEU A 20 -1.54 6.35 35.22
CA LEU A 20 -0.78 7.57 35.43
C LEU A 20 -0.02 7.43 36.76
N GLN A 21 1.31 7.52 36.73
CA GLN A 21 2.11 7.86 37.90
C GLN A 21 2.74 9.22 37.63
N ASN A 22 2.23 10.22 38.35
CA ASN A 22 2.69 11.59 38.34
C ASN A 22 3.68 11.85 39.49
N ASP A 23 4.48 12.90 39.30
CA ASP A 23 5.03 13.83 40.30
C ASP A 23 6.42 13.55 40.91
N SER A 24 7.45 13.96 40.17
CA SER A 24 8.54 14.86 40.62
C SER A 24 9.36 15.16 39.37
N GLU A 25 9.35 16.35 38.80
CA GLU A 25 9.92 17.58 39.35
C GLU A 25 9.24 18.80 38.73
N LEU A 26 8.85 19.75 39.58
CA LEU A 26 8.43 21.09 39.20
C LEU A 26 9.66 21.89 38.73
N GLN A 27 9.75 22.18 37.43
CA GLN A 27 10.43 23.38 36.95
C GLN A 27 9.48 24.17 36.05
N LEU A 28 8.74 25.07 36.71
CA LEU A 28 7.96 26.13 36.09
C LEU A 28 8.94 27.24 35.66
N ALA A 29 9.07 27.50 34.36
CA ALA A 29 9.54 28.79 33.86
C ALA A 29 8.97 29.11 32.47
N VAL A 30 7.93 29.94 32.50
CA VAL A 30 7.59 31.00 31.53
C VAL A 30 7.12 30.60 30.12
N VAL A 31 5.89 31.02 29.88
CA VAL A 31 5.07 31.04 28.66
C VAL A 31 5.78 31.66 27.45
N GLU A 32 5.76 30.97 26.31
CA GLU A 32 5.58 31.61 25.00
C GLU A 32 4.81 30.65 24.05
N ALA A 33 3.81 31.19 23.33
CA ALA A 33 2.77 30.47 22.60
C ALA A 33 3.25 29.96 21.21
N PRO A 34 2.49 29.07 20.53
CA PRO A 34 3.03 28.11 19.55
C PRO A 34 3.15 28.67 18.13
N SER A 35 4.35 28.60 17.56
CA SER A 35 4.55 28.70 16.11
C SER A 35 4.26 27.34 15.46
N VAL A 36 3.26 27.37 14.56
CA VAL A 36 3.04 26.44 13.44
C VAL A 36 4.35 25.95 12.80
N ASP A 37 4.34 24.69 12.34
CA ASP A 37 5.40 23.96 11.62
C ASP A 37 6.39 23.15 12.47
N ALA A 38 5.89 22.27 13.34
CA ALA A 38 6.69 21.15 13.83
C ALA A 38 6.65 20.00 12.81
N ALA A 39 7.47 20.11 11.75
CA ALA A 39 7.93 18.93 11.03
C ALA A 39 8.55 17.94 12.04
N PRO A 40 8.47 16.61 11.82
CA PRO A 40 9.18 15.67 12.68
C PRO A 40 10.65 16.10 12.66
N ARG A 41 11.20 16.43 13.83
CA ARG A 41 12.63 16.66 13.98
C ARG A 41 13.30 15.33 13.64
N VAL A 42 13.64 15.13 12.38
CA VAL A 42 14.54 14.07 11.96
C VAL A 42 15.82 14.33 12.73
N ASN A 43 16.16 13.43 13.64
CA ASN A 43 17.36 13.52 14.43
C ASN A 43 18.54 13.38 13.45
N HIS A 44 19.00 14.49 12.88
CA HIS A 44 20.07 14.52 11.89
C HIS A 44 21.33 13.81 12.40
N GLU A 45 21.55 13.84 13.73
CA GLU A 45 22.63 13.11 14.39
C GLU A 45 22.44 11.58 14.33
N GLU A 46 21.23 11.04 14.41
CA GLU A 46 20.96 9.60 14.30
C GLU A 46 21.17 9.10 12.86
N GLU A 47 20.67 9.84 11.87
CA GLU A 47 20.89 9.53 10.44
C GLU A 47 22.38 9.63 10.05
N ASP A 48 23.09 10.61 10.61
CA ASP A 48 24.54 10.78 10.44
C ASP A 48 25.33 9.63 11.09
N LEU A 49 24.90 9.17 12.27
CA LEU A 49 25.50 8.03 12.96
C LEU A 49 25.27 6.73 12.18
N GLU A 50 24.06 6.47 11.68
CA GLU A 50 23.78 5.31 10.84
C GLU A 50 24.63 5.32 9.57
N THR A 51 24.72 6.46 8.91
CA THR A 51 25.52 6.64 7.70
C THR A 51 27.01 6.40 7.98
N LYS A 52 27.51 6.93 9.09
CA LYS A 52 28.89 6.73 9.56
C LYS A 52 29.16 5.28 9.93
N LEU A 53 28.23 4.60 10.60
CA LEU A 53 28.34 3.18 10.95
C LEU A 53 28.34 2.29 9.71
N ARG A 54 27.48 2.57 8.72
CA ARG A 54 27.51 1.88 7.41
C ARG A 54 28.84 2.10 6.70
N ARG A 55 29.35 3.33 6.70
CA ARG A 55 30.67 3.64 6.13
C ARG A 55 31.78 2.87 6.85
N ILE A 56 31.74 2.78 8.18
CA ILE A 56 32.72 2.02 8.95
C ILE A 56 32.64 0.52 8.62
N LEU A 57 31.44 -0.08 8.62
CA LEU A 57 31.24 -1.49 8.30
C LEU A 57 31.74 -1.86 6.89
N ASN A 58 31.57 -0.96 5.91
CA ASN A 58 31.93 -1.21 4.52
C ASN A 58 33.41 -0.91 4.20
N HIS A 59 34.00 0.10 4.85
CA HIS A 59 35.32 0.61 4.46
C HIS A 59 36.43 0.33 5.48
N VAL A 60 36.10 -0.02 6.72
CA VAL A 60 37.11 -0.38 7.72
C VAL A 60 37.34 -1.89 7.66
N PRO A 61 38.58 -2.34 7.37
CA PRO A 61 38.89 -3.76 7.32
C PRO A 61 38.75 -4.38 8.72
N VAL A 62 37.93 -5.44 8.81
CA VAL A 62 37.76 -6.20 10.06
C VAL A 62 39.02 -7.03 10.30
N ARG A 63 39.78 -6.67 11.34
CA ARG A 63 40.96 -7.44 11.78
C ARG A 63 40.54 -8.50 12.78
N ILE A 64 40.85 -9.76 12.48
CA ILE A 64 40.65 -10.89 13.39
C ILE A 64 41.99 -11.21 14.04
N SER A 65 42.08 -11.09 15.36
CA SER A 65 43.34 -11.31 16.11
C SER A 65 43.61 -12.77 16.45
N ASN A 66 42.59 -13.64 16.36
CA ASN A 66 42.63 -15.01 16.89
C ASN A 66 42.75 -16.07 15.78
N THR A 67 43.53 -15.79 14.74
CA THR A 67 43.74 -16.72 13.61
C THR A 67 45.02 -17.53 13.83
N SER A 68 44.90 -18.86 13.86
CA SER A 68 46.04 -19.77 13.80
C SER A 68 46.70 -19.74 12.41
N GLY A 69 47.98 -20.14 12.33
CA GLY A 69 48.72 -20.17 11.07
C GLY A 69 48.09 -21.13 10.05
N SER A 70 48.26 -20.88 8.76
CA SER A 70 47.59 -21.63 7.68
C SER A 70 47.94 -23.11 7.60
N SER A 71 49.09 -23.51 8.18
CA SER A 71 49.54 -24.90 8.27
C SER A 71 49.36 -25.50 9.67
N ALA A 72 48.78 -24.76 10.61
CA ALA A 72 48.49 -25.28 11.94
C ALA A 72 47.34 -26.30 11.86
N GLY A 73 47.44 -27.38 12.65
CA GLY A 73 46.36 -28.36 12.75
C GLY A 73 45.10 -27.79 13.40
N SER A 74 44.00 -28.54 13.31
CA SER A 74 42.72 -28.17 13.92
C SER A 74 42.82 -28.17 15.45
N GLY A 75 42.53 -27.02 16.06
CA GLY A 75 42.45 -26.85 17.51
C GLY A 75 41.10 -27.30 18.08
N SER A 76 41.05 -27.56 19.39
CA SER A 76 39.80 -27.95 20.08
C SER A 76 38.70 -26.89 20.02
N GLY A 77 39.07 -25.62 19.80
CA GLY A 77 38.15 -24.48 19.66
C GLY A 77 37.61 -24.26 18.25
N ASP A 78 38.23 -24.83 17.22
CA ASP A 78 37.91 -24.54 15.81
C ASP A 78 36.51 -25.02 15.43
N PHE A 79 36.09 -26.15 16.01
CA PHE A 79 34.74 -26.67 15.83
C PHE A 79 33.65 -25.67 16.25
N HIS A 80 33.82 -25.03 17.41
CA HIS A 80 32.85 -24.07 17.91
C HIS A 80 32.85 -22.77 17.11
N GLN A 81 34.01 -22.33 16.62
CA GLN A 81 34.11 -21.18 15.72
C GLN A 81 33.37 -21.45 14.40
N TYR A 82 33.62 -22.60 13.77
CA TYR A 82 32.90 -23.00 12.56
C TYR A 82 31.39 -23.07 12.80
N ARG A 83 30.94 -23.66 13.91
CA ARG A 83 29.51 -23.74 14.25
C ARG A 83 28.86 -22.36 14.34
N GLN A 84 29.53 -21.40 14.99
CA GLN A 84 29.01 -20.04 15.12
C GLN A 84 29.00 -19.31 13.77
N MET A 85 30.09 -19.40 12.99
CA MET A 85 30.17 -18.81 11.66
C MET A 85 29.11 -19.37 10.71
N ARG A 86 28.92 -20.69 10.70
CA ARG A 86 27.90 -21.33 9.87
C ARG A 86 26.50 -20.85 10.22
N ARG A 87 26.17 -20.72 11.51
CA ARG A 87 24.87 -20.17 11.94
C ARG A 87 24.68 -18.73 11.48
N ARG A 88 25.69 -17.88 11.70
CA ARG A 88 25.66 -16.48 11.23
C ARG A 88 25.44 -16.38 9.73
N GLU A 89 26.09 -17.25 8.94
CA GLU A 89 25.93 -17.25 7.49
C GLU A 89 24.56 -17.79 7.04
N GLN A 90 24.06 -18.84 7.69
CA GLN A 90 22.70 -19.35 7.44
C GLN A 90 21.65 -18.29 7.76
N ASP A 91 21.77 -17.60 8.89
CA ASP A 91 20.87 -16.51 9.27
C ASP A 91 20.94 -15.35 8.28
N ARG A 92 22.15 -15.04 7.76
CA ARG A 92 22.35 -14.01 6.73
C ARG A 92 21.62 -14.37 5.44
N LEU A 93 21.79 -15.60 4.95
CA LEU A 93 21.14 -16.09 3.74
C LEU A 93 19.61 -16.11 3.92
N ALA A 94 19.12 -16.63 5.04
CA ALA A 94 17.69 -16.68 5.33
C ALA A 94 17.03 -15.29 5.36
N ARG A 95 17.71 -14.27 5.91
CA ARG A 95 17.22 -12.88 5.89
C ARG A 95 17.17 -12.32 4.47
N MET A 96 18.21 -12.57 3.68
CA MET A 96 18.28 -12.12 2.29
C MET A 96 17.17 -12.74 1.43
N ASP A 97 16.92 -14.04 1.60
CA ASP A 97 15.87 -14.76 0.89
C ASP A 97 14.47 -14.29 1.31
N ALA A 98 14.24 -14.08 2.61
CA ALA A 98 12.97 -13.55 3.11
C ALA A 98 12.67 -12.14 2.58
N ASP A 99 13.67 -11.26 2.53
CA ASP A 99 13.52 -9.91 1.99
C ASP A 99 13.26 -9.93 0.47
N TYR A 100 13.91 -10.85 -0.24
CA TYR A 100 13.67 -11.05 -1.67
C TYR A 100 12.25 -11.54 -1.95
N GLN A 101 11.77 -12.54 -1.20
CA GLN A 101 10.40 -13.05 -1.34
C GLN A 101 9.37 -11.97 -1.06
N LYS A 102 9.52 -11.20 0.01
CA LYS A 102 8.63 -10.06 0.32
C LYS A 102 8.58 -9.04 -0.82
N ARG A 103 9.73 -8.60 -1.32
CA ARG A 103 9.79 -7.63 -2.43
C ARG A 103 9.14 -8.17 -3.70
N LYS A 104 9.31 -9.47 -3.99
CA LYS A 104 8.68 -10.13 -5.12
C LYS A 104 7.16 -10.16 -4.98
N GLU A 105 6.66 -10.58 -3.82
CA GLU A 105 5.23 -10.62 -3.52
C GLU A 105 4.58 -9.24 -3.58
N GLU A 106 5.23 -8.22 -3.01
CA GLU A 106 4.78 -6.83 -3.07
C GLU A 106 4.72 -6.31 -4.51
N ALA A 107 5.76 -6.56 -5.32
CA ALA A 107 5.80 -6.15 -6.72
C ALA A 107 4.69 -6.83 -7.53
N GLU A 108 4.48 -8.14 -7.34
CA GLU A 108 3.39 -8.88 -7.99
C GLU A 108 2.02 -8.37 -7.56
N PHE A 109 1.83 -8.07 -6.27
CA PHE A 109 0.59 -7.54 -5.75
C PHE A 109 0.27 -6.16 -6.34
N LEU A 110 1.26 -5.25 -6.37
CA LEU A 110 1.11 -3.92 -6.96
C LEU A 110 0.80 -4.00 -8.45
N ALA A 111 1.53 -4.84 -9.20
CA ALA A 111 1.27 -5.06 -10.62
C ALA A 111 -0.15 -5.57 -10.88
N ARG A 112 -0.63 -6.54 -10.08
CA ARG A 112 -2.01 -7.06 -10.16
C ARG A 112 -3.05 -6.02 -9.77
N ARG A 113 -2.76 -5.17 -8.79
CA ARG A 113 -3.67 -4.08 -8.37
C ARG A 113 -3.77 -3.01 -9.47
N GLU A 114 -2.64 -2.60 -10.03
CA GLU A 114 -2.58 -1.61 -11.11
C GLU A 114 -3.28 -2.10 -12.36
N SER A 115 -3.12 -3.38 -12.75
CA SER A 115 -3.81 -3.91 -13.93
C SER A 115 -5.33 -3.88 -13.77
N ARG A 116 -5.84 -4.23 -12.59
CA ARG A 116 -7.29 -4.14 -12.28
C ARG A 116 -7.79 -2.70 -12.29
N LEU A 117 -7.04 -1.76 -11.71
CA LEU A 117 -7.39 -0.35 -11.71
C LEU A 117 -7.40 0.21 -13.14
N LYS A 118 -6.37 -0.07 -13.94
CA LYS A 118 -6.30 0.32 -15.36
C LYS A 118 -7.49 -0.24 -16.16
N ALA A 119 -7.83 -1.52 -15.97
CA ALA A 119 -9.01 -2.11 -16.64
C ALA A 119 -10.33 -1.42 -16.23
N ALA A 120 -10.50 -1.08 -14.96
CA ALA A 120 -11.67 -0.36 -14.47
C ALA A 120 -11.72 1.10 -15.02
N GLU A 121 -10.57 1.78 -15.05
CA GLU A 121 -10.43 3.12 -15.62
C GLU A 121 -10.73 3.12 -17.13
N GLU A 122 -10.24 2.15 -17.89
CA GLU A 122 -10.56 2.01 -19.31
C GLU A 122 -12.05 1.80 -19.55
N ARG A 123 -12.70 0.92 -18.76
CA ARG A 123 -14.16 0.71 -18.85
C ARG A 123 -14.93 1.99 -18.53
N THR A 124 -14.56 2.68 -17.47
CA THR A 124 -15.24 3.93 -17.06
C THR A 124 -14.96 5.07 -18.05
N ALA A 125 -13.76 5.17 -18.61
CA ALA A 125 -13.39 6.15 -19.64
C ALA A 125 -14.17 5.93 -20.94
N LYS A 126 -14.27 4.68 -21.42
CA LYS A 126 -15.11 4.32 -22.59
C LYS A 126 -16.57 4.73 -22.37
N LYS A 127 -17.16 4.39 -21.22
CA LYS A 127 -18.55 4.75 -20.87
C LYS A 127 -18.72 6.28 -20.73
N ARG A 128 -17.76 6.97 -20.12
CA ARG A 128 -17.74 8.44 -20.00
C ARG A 128 -17.66 9.13 -21.37
N ALA A 129 -16.79 8.66 -22.26
CA ALA A 129 -16.67 9.16 -23.63
C ALA A 129 -17.97 8.99 -24.44
N LYS A 130 -18.63 7.82 -24.34
CA LYS A 130 -19.96 7.60 -24.94
C LYS A 130 -20.98 8.63 -24.44
N ARG A 131 -21.05 8.87 -23.13
CA ARG A 131 -21.97 9.86 -22.51
C ARG A 131 -21.65 11.30 -22.92
N GLN A 132 -20.37 11.68 -22.98
CA GLN A 132 -19.94 13.01 -23.42
C GLN A 132 -20.32 13.27 -24.89
N LYS A 133 -20.10 12.30 -25.79
CA LYS A 133 -20.53 12.38 -27.19
C LYS A 133 -22.06 12.55 -27.31
N LYS A 134 -22.86 11.80 -26.53
CA LYS A 134 -24.32 11.94 -26.49
C LYS A 134 -24.74 13.33 -25.97
N LYS A 135 -24.05 13.86 -24.95
CA LYS A 135 -24.29 15.21 -24.41
C LYS A 135 -23.96 16.30 -25.44
N GLN A 136 -22.84 16.21 -26.14
CA GLN A 136 -22.45 17.13 -27.21
C GLN A 136 -23.49 17.14 -28.35
N LYS A 137 -23.87 15.97 -28.87
CA LYS A 137 -24.92 15.85 -29.89
C LYS A 137 -26.26 16.46 -29.46
N ARG A 138 -26.66 16.30 -28.19
CA ARG A 138 -27.88 16.94 -27.65
C ARG A 138 -27.75 18.46 -27.59
N LEU A 139 -26.59 18.98 -27.18
CA LEU A 139 -26.33 20.42 -27.14
C LEU A 139 -26.34 21.02 -28.55
N GLU A 140 -25.68 20.39 -29.52
CA GLU A 140 -25.66 20.83 -30.92
C GLU A 140 -27.07 20.87 -31.53
N LYS A 141 -27.89 19.84 -31.31
CA LYS A 141 -29.30 19.83 -31.72
C LYS A 141 -30.07 20.99 -31.08
N ARG A 142 -29.88 21.23 -29.78
CA ARG A 142 -30.55 22.33 -29.06
C ARG A 142 -30.11 23.72 -29.55
N MET A 143 -28.86 23.87 -29.99
CA MET A 143 -28.36 25.12 -30.58
C MET A 143 -28.89 25.33 -32.01
N LYS A 144 -28.92 24.28 -32.85
CA LYS A 144 -29.46 24.36 -34.22
C LYS A 144 -30.96 24.62 -34.29
N VAL A 145 -31.73 24.22 -33.29
CA VAL A 145 -33.18 24.50 -33.20
C VAL A 145 -33.47 25.92 -32.67
N LYS A 146 -32.46 26.64 -32.17
CA LYS A 146 -32.61 27.97 -31.55
C LYS A 146 -32.34 29.23 -32.41
N PRO A 147 -32.43 29.26 -33.76
CA PRO A 147 -32.39 30.52 -34.48
C PRO A 147 -33.77 31.13 -34.77
N SER A 148 -34.86 30.79 -34.06
CA SER A 148 -36.18 31.37 -34.41
C SER A 148 -37.22 31.63 -33.30
N VAL A 149 -36.96 31.44 -32.00
CA VAL A 149 -38.00 31.77 -30.99
C VAL A 149 -37.38 32.43 -29.77
N GLN A 150 -37.48 33.77 -29.74
CA GLN A 150 -37.56 34.52 -28.50
C GLN A 150 -38.89 34.15 -27.79
N LYS A 151 -38.84 34.18 -26.45
CA LYS A 151 -39.96 34.27 -25.48
C LYS A 151 -40.49 32.99 -24.78
N GLU A 152 -40.46 33.13 -23.45
CA GLU A 152 -41.36 32.62 -22.39
C GLU A 152 -41.27 31.13 -22.00
N GLY A 153 -41.25 30.94 -20.68
CA GLY A 153 -40.87 29.72 -20.00
C GLY A 153 -41.82 28.55 -20.17
N GLN A 154 -41.25 27.36 -20.39
CA GLN A 154 -41.95 26.12 -20.11
C GLN A 154 -40.94 25.05 -19.69
N THR A 155 -41.09 24.59 -18.45
CA THR A 155 -40.47 23.40 -17.90
C THR A 155 -40.99 22.19 -18.69
N VAL A 156 -40.20 21.69 -19.63
CA VAL A 156 -40.52 20.44 -20.32
C VAL A 156 -39.50 19.38 -19.90
N CYS A 157 -39.94 18.53 -18.96
CA CYS A 157 -39.37 17.22 -18.71
C CYS A 157 -39.42 16.44 -20.03
N LEU A 158 -38.29 16.35 -20.73
CA LEU A 158 -38.13 15.48 -21.88
C LEU A 158 -37.81 14.08 -21.37
N GLU A 159 -38.86 13.38 -20.93
CA GLU A 159 -38.93 11.93 -20.94
C GLU A 159 -38.85 11.47 -22.40
N GLY A 160 -37.91 10.57 -22.71
CA GLY A 160 -37.53 10.30 -24.10
C GLY A 160 -36.52 9.17 -24.25
N GLU A 161 -37.02 7.97 -23.98
CA GLU A 161 -36.73 6.70 -24.66
C GLU A 161 -35.38 6.02 -24.42
N GLY A 162 -35.51 4.83 -23.82
CA GLY A 162 -34.44 3.88 -23.56
C GLY A 162 -33.74 3.46 -24.83
N SER A 163 -32.42 3.64 -24.86
CA SER A 163 -31.54 2.83 -25.69
C SER A 163 -30.90 1.81 -24.77
N GLU A 164 -31.49 0.63 -24.69
CA GLU A 164 -30.85 -0.57 -24.15
C GLU A 164 -29.62 -0.86 -25.04
N ASP A 165 -28.44 -0.43 -24.59
CA ASP A 165 -27.17 -0.75 -25.27
C ASP A 165 -26.57 -1.97 -24.55
N SER A 166 -26.62 -3.10 -25.23
CA SER A 166 -26.03 -4.40 -24.88
C SER A 166 -24.56 -4.23 -24.46
N SER A 167 -24.31 -4.07 -23.16
CA SER A 167 -22.97 -4.03 -22.58
C SER A 167 -22.68 -5.24 -21.69
N ALA A 168 -23.57 -6.22 -21.66
CA ALA A 168 -23.46 -7.40 -20.80
C ALA A 168 -22.46 -8.43 -21.35
N SER A 169 -22.30 -8.52 -22.68
CA SER A 169 -21.45 -9.55 -23.32
C SER A 169 -19.95 -9.33 -23.12
N GLU A 170 -19.48 -8.08 -22.99
CA GLU A 170 -18.07 -7.78 -22.74
C GLU A 170 -17.67 -7.95 -21.27
N ASP A 171 -18.62 -7.80 -20.33
CA ASP A 171 -18.36 -7.91 -18.88
C ASP A 171 -18.21 -9.38 -18.43
N GLU A 172 -18.82 -10.36 -19.12
CA GLU A 172 -18.68 -11.80 -18.82
C GLU A 172 -17.31 -12.36 -19.23
N HIS A 173 -16.80 -11.99 -20.41
CA HIS A 173 -15.54 -12.56 -20.92
C HIS A 173 -14.33 -12.18 -20.05
N VAL A 174 -14.32 -11.01 -19.40
CA VAL A 174 -13.19 -10.64 -18.53
C VAL A 174 -13.30 -11.28 -17.15
N ARG A 175 -14.52 -11.50 -16.64
CA ARG A 175 -14.74 -12.24 -15.38
C ARG A 175 -14.29 -13.69 -15.50
N GLU A 176 -14.48 -14.31 -16.66
CA GLU A 176 -14.02 -15.68 -16.93
C GLU A 176 -12.50 -15.80 -17.02
N LEU A 177 -11.80 -14.79 -17.55
CA LEU A 177 -10.34 -14.77 -17.55
C LEU A 177 -9.75 -14.54 -16.16
N ASP A 178 -10.41 -13.72 -15.33
CA ASP A 178 -10.00 -13.46 -13.95
C ASP A 178 -10.19 -14.69 -13.06
N THR A 179 -11.28 -15.46 -13.23
CA THR A 179 -11.47 -16.72 -12.50
C THR A 179 -10.41 -17.74 -12.89
N MET A 180 -10.12 -17.91 -14.19
CA MET A 180 -9.10 -18.86 -14.65
C MET A 180 -7.67 -18.54 -14.21
N ASN A 181 -7.32 -17.26 -14.06
CA ASN A 181 -6.00 -16.88 -13.52
C ASN A 181 -5.91 -17.03 -12.00
N SER A 182 -7.02 -16.92 -11.27
CA SER A 182 -7.04 -17.17 -9.83
C SER A 182 -6.82 -18.66 -9.49
N THR A 183 -7.38 -19.57 -10.29
CA THR A 183 -7.25 -21.02 -10.09
C THR A 183 -5.86 -21.57 -10.40
N LYS A 184 -5.01 -20.81 -11.11
CA LYS A 184 -3.63 -21.21 -11.44
C LYS A 184 -2.59 -20.78 -10.40
N ILE A 185 -2.98 -19.91 -9.46
CA ILE A 185 -2.09 -19.32 -8.45
C ILE A 185 -2.33 -19.95 -7.06
N SER A 186 -3.44 -20.68 -6.87
CA SER A 186 -3.65 -21.61 -5.74
C SER A 186 -3.11 -22.99 -6.04
#